data_AF-A0A2L0GIR5-F1
#
_entry.id   AF-A0A2L0GIR5-F1
#
_cell.length_a   1.000
_cell.length_b   1.000
_cell.length_c   1.000
_cell.angle_alpha   90.00
_cell.angle_beta   90.00
_cell.angle_gamma   90.00
#
_symmetry.space_group_name_H-M   'P 1'
#
loop_
_entity.id
_entity.type
_entity.pdbx_description
1 polymer ?
#
loop_
_entity_poly.entity_id
_entity_poly.type
_entity_poly.pdbx_seq_one_letter_code
_entity_poly.pdbx_strand_id
1 'polypeptide(L)' 'MRLFSPDLVRNFSIGFALGALLVAGANARTWDEALSSPAQAATMPETLQPTADFVIPPAERAR' A
#
# COMPACT_ATOMS: atom_id res chain seq x y z
N MET A 1 21.64 14.66 -36.94
CA MET A 1 20.26 14.11 -36.88
C MET A 1 19.55 14.75 -35.70
N ARG A 2 18.43 15.45 -35.90
CA ARG A 2 17.70 16.11 -34.81
C ARG A 2 16.86 15.06 -34.09
N LEU A 3 17.39 14.50 -33.01
CA LEU A 3 16.80 13.39 -32.23
C LEU A 3 15.38 13.70 -31.70
N PHE A 4 15.04 14.98 -31.55
CA PHE A 4 13.73 15.43 -31.06
C PHE A 4 13.12 16.42 -32.05
N SER A 5 12.53 15.90 -33.12
CA SER A 5 11.73 16.75 -34.00
C SER A 5 10.37 17.07 -33.33
N PRO A 6 9.80 18.26 -33.59
CA PRO A 6 8.47 18.62 -33.10
C PRO A 6 7.40 17.60 -33.49
N ASP A 7 7.48 17.04 -34.70
CA ASP A 7 6.56 16.01 -35.17
C ASP A 7 6.70 14.69 -34.40
N LEU A 8 7.93 14.29 -34.07
CA LEU A 8 8.17 13.11 -33.24
C LEU A 8 7.57 13.29 -31.84
N VAL A 9 7.84 14.43 -31.20
CA VAL A 9 7.30 14.75 -29.88
C VAL A 9 5.78 14.79 -29.92
N ARG A 10 5.18 15.40 -30.94
CA ARG A 10 3.71 15.45 -31.10
C ARG A 10 3.10 14.07 -31.23
N ASN A 11 3.60 13.25 -32.16
CA ASN A 11 3.04 11.93 -32.43
C ASN A 11 3.25 10.99 -31.24
N PHE A 12 4.43 11.03 -30.62
CA PHE A 12 4.72 10.29 -29.38
C PHE A 12 3.78 10.71 -28.25
N SER A 13 3.62 12.01 -28.02
CA SER A 13 2.80 12.52 -26.90
C SER A 13 1.33 12.13 -27.07
N ILE A 14 0.79 12.18 -28.30
CA ILE A 14 -0.59 11.76 -28.58
C ILE A 14 -0.73 10.26 -28.32
N GLY A 15 0.16 9.43 -28.87
CA GLY A 15 0.14 7.98 -28.65
C GLY A 15 0.30 7.61 -27.17
N PHE A 16 1.22 8.28 -26.48
CA PHE A 16 1.44 8.12 -25.05
C PHE A 16 0.21 8.49 -24.24
N ALA A 17 -0.41 9.65 -24.50
CA ALA A 17 -1.60 10.08 -23.78
C ALA A 17 -2.78 9.12 -23.97
N LEU A 18 -3.02 8.67 -25.21
CA LEU A 18 -4.06 7.69 -25.51
C LEU A 18 -3.77 6.34 -24.83
N GLY A 19 -2.54 5.86 -24.89
CA GLY A 19 -2.12 4.63 -24.23
C GLY A 19 -2.23 4.71 -22.71
N ALA A 20 -1.78 5.81 -22.11
CA ALA A 20 -1.88 6.05 -20.68
C ALA A 20 -3.33 6.07 -20.21
N LEU A 21 -4.22 6.73 -20.95
CA LEU A 21 -5.66 6.74 -20.66
C LEU A 21 -6.27 5.34 -20.71
N LEU A 22 -5.92 4.54 -21.72
CA LEU A 22 -6.38 3.14 -21.83
C LEU A 22 -5.91 2.29 -20.66
N VAL A 23 -4.62 2.36 -20.31
CA VAL A 23 -4.05 1.59 -19.20
C VAL A 23 -4.62 2.03 -17.85
N ALA A 24 -4.73 3.33 -17.61
CA ALA A 24 -5.33 3.86 -16.39
C ALA A 24 -6.80 3.44 -16.27
N GLY A 25 -7.58 3.53 -17.35
CA GLY A 25 -8.98 3.08 -17.38
C GLY A 25 -9.12 1.58 -17.12
N ALA A 26 -8.28 0.75 -17.74
CA ALA A 26 -8.29 -0.70 -17.55
C ALA A 26 -7.93 -1.11 -16.11
N ASN A 27 -7.08 -0.35 -15.43
CA ASN A 27 -6.61 -0.64 -14.07
C ASN A 27 -7.34 0.17 -12.98
N ALA A 28 -8.32 0.99 -13.34
CA ALA A 28 -8.97 1.92 -12.42
C ALA A 28 -9.58 1.23 -11.19
N ARG A 29 -10.11 0.00 -11.35
CA ARG A 29 -10.66 -0.78 -10.24
C ARG A 29 -9.59 -1.28 -9.26
N THR A 30 -8.42 -1.65 -9.76
CA THR A 30 -7.30 -2.13 -8.92
C THR A 30 -6.66 -1.01 -8.13
N TRP A 31 -6.77 0.23 -8.60
CA TRP A 31 -6.24 1.39 -7.90
C TRP A 31 -7.00 1.70 -6.61
N ASP A 32 -8.30 1.40 -6.54
CA ASP A 32 -9.09 1.55 -5.31
C ASP A 32 -8.55 0.66 -4.19
N GLU A 33 -8.17 -0.58 -4.52
CA GLU A 33 -7.60 -1.52 -3.56
C GLU A 33 -6.15 -1.19 -3.18
N ALA A 34 -5.37 -0.62 -4.11
CA ALA A 34 -4.00 -0.18 -3.85
C ALA A 34 -3.91 1.18 -3.12
N LEU A 35 -4.91 2.05 -3.28
CA LEU A 35 -5.04 3.36 -2.60
C LEU A 35 -5.81 3.26 -1.29
N SER A 36 -6.56 2.18 -1.09
CA SER A 36 -7.09 1.80 0.22
C SER A 36 -5.95 1.69 1.21
N SER A 37 -6.11 2.29 2.38
CA SER A 37 -5.10 2.28 3.42
C SER A 37 -4.65 0.84 3.69
N PRO A 38 -3.33 0.54 3.76
CA PRO A 38 -2.82 -0.78 4.11
C PRO A 38 -3.20 -1.23 5.54
N ALA A 39 -4.07 -0.47 6.22
CA ALA A 39 -4.73 -0.79 7.48
C ALA A 39 -5.68 -2.01 7.43
N GLN A 40 -5.69 -2.81 6.36
CA GLN A 40 -5.98 -4.24 6.48
C GLN A 40 -4.80 -4.93 7.20
N ALA A 41 -4.51 -4.48 8.41
CA ALA A 41 -3.66 -5.19 9.33
C ALA A 41 -4.31 -6.57 9.53
N ALA A 42 -3.53 -7.62 9.29
CA ALA A 42 -3.97 -8.98 9.56
C ALA A 42 -4.64 -9.03 10.95
N THR A 43 -5.79 -9.69 11.05
CA THR A 43 -6.51 -9.90 12.31
C THR A 43 -5.48 -10.32 13.36
N MET A 44 -5.27 -9.44 14.35
CA MET A 44 -4.33 -9.69 15.42
C MET A 44 -4.82 -10.96 16.14
N PRO A 45 -4.03 -12.06 16.14
CA PRO A 45 -4.46 -13.27 16.81
C PRO A 45 -4.68 -12.94 18.28
N GLU A 46 -5.75 -13.50 18.85
CA GLU A 46 -6.12 -13.31 20.25
C GLU A 46 -4.89 -13.55 21.13
N THR A 47 -4.48 -12.51 21.86
CA THR A 47 -3.30 -12.58 22.72
C THR A 47 -3.55 -13.63 23.79
N LEU A 48 -2.77 -14.71 23.76
CA LEU A 48 -2.72 -15.69 24.85
C LEU A 48 -2.48 -14.92 26.16
N GLN A 49 -3.39 -15.07 27.13
CA GLN A 49 -3.18 -14.52 28.47
C GLN A 49 -1.88 -15.12 29.05
N PRO A 50 -0.98 -14.31 29.63
CA PRO A 50 0.22 -14.82 30.27
C PRO A 50 -0.15 -15.90 31.29
N THR A 51 0.50 -17.06 31.24
CA THR A 51 0.32 -18.09 32.27
C THR A 51 0.80 -17.55 33.61
N ALA A 52 0.15 -17.99 34.69
CA ALA A 52 0.43 -17.51 36.06
C ALA A 52 1.91 -17.66 36.48
N ASP A 53 2.67 -18.50 35.78
CA ASP A 53 4.10 -18.72 35.99
C ASP A 53 4.97 -17.47 35.73
N PHE A 54 4.46 -16.46 35.00
CA PHE A 54 5.20 -15.24 34.66
C PHE A 54 4.62 -13.97 35.31
N VAL A 55 3.63 -14.10 36.20
CA VAL A 55 3.06 -12.97 36.92
C VAL A 55 3.91 -12.71 38.17
N ILE A 56 4.63 -11.59 38.20
CA ILE A 56 5.39 -11.18 39.38
C ILE A 56 4.40 -10.71 40.45
N PRO A 57 4.28 -11.39 41.61
CA PRO A 57 3.36 -10.98 42.65
C PRO A 57 3.81 -9.63 43.23
N PRO A 58 2.87 -8.77 43.65
CA PRO A 58 3.19 -7.50 44.28
C PRO A 58 3.99 -7.76 45.56
N ALA A 59 5.07 -6.99 45.76
CA ALA A 59 5.94 -7.14 46.92
C ALA A 59 5.13 -7.02 48.22
N GLU A 60 5.07 -8.11 48.97
CA GLU A 60 4.39 -8.16 50.26
C GLU A 60 5.14 -7.23 51.22
N ARG A 61 4.49 -6.15 51.66
CA ARG A 61 5.06 -5.28 52.70
C ARG A 61 5.02 -6.06 54.01
N ALA A 62 6.17 -6.58 54.42
CA ALA A 62 6.37 -7.14 55.75
C ALA A 62 5.94 -6.11 56.83
N ARG A 63 5.05 -6.53 57.72
CA ARG A 63 4.78 -5.90 59.01
C ARG A 63 4.95 -6.94 60.10
#